data_AF-A0A8J3J0Z9-F1
#
_entry.id   AF-A0A8J3J0Z9-F1
#
_cell.length_a   1.000
_cell.length_b   1.000
_cell.length_c   1.000
_cell.angle_alpha   90.00
_cell.angle_beta   90.00
_cell.angle_gamma   90.00
#
_symmetry.space_group_name_H-M   'P 1'
#
loop_
_entity.id
_entity.type
_entity.pdbx_description
1 polymer ?
#
loop_
_entity_poly.entity_id
_entity_poly.type
_entity_poly.pdbx_seq_one_letter_code
_entity_poly.pdbx_strand_id
1 'polypeptide(L)' 'MLAAGSPLGVPWIDPADIAPVVAFLASDQARMVSGASFAVTAGDSAHITA' A
#
# COMPACT_ATOMS: atom_id res chain seq x y z
N MET A 1 11.00 20.82 6.87
CA MET A 1 9.67 20.41 7.35
C MET A 1 9.33 19.16 6.57
N LEU A 2 9.29 17.97 7.18
CA LEU A 2 8.74 16.81 6.46
C LEU A 2 7.33 17.25 6.05
N ALA A 3 7.05 17.22 4.75
CA ALA A 3 5.69 17.47 4.27
C ALA A 3 4.74 16.64 5.15
N ALA A 4 3.59 17.22 5.51
CA ALA A 4 2.54 16.52 6.25
C ALA A 4 2.53 15.06 5.80
N GLY A 5 2.58 14.11 6.75
CA GLY A 5 2.81 12.69 6.47
C GLY A 5 1.90 12.16 5.36
N SER A 6 2.09 10.90 4.97
CA SER A 6 1.23 10.27 3.96
C SER A 6 -0.26 10.63 4.18
N PRO A 7 -1.14 10.69 3.18
CA PRO A 7 -2.54 11.09 3.36
C PRO A 7 -3.30 10.41 4.52
N LEU A 8 -2.85 9.23 4.96
CA LEU A 8 -3.36 8.53 6.13
C LEU A 8 -2.70 8.90 7.47
N GLY A 9 -1.84 9.92 7.51
CA GLY A 9 -1.10 10.38 8.69
C GLY A 9 0.00 9.43 9.17
N VAL A 10 0.45 8.49 8.33
CA VAL A 10 1.42 7.46 8.72
C VAL A 10 2.83 7.99 8.46
N PRO A 11 3.69 8.09 9.50
CA PRO A 11 5.04 8.64 9.34
C PRO A 11 6.01 7.65 8.70
N TRP A 12 5.81 6.35 8.92
CA TRP A 12 6.60 5.26 8.37
C TRP A 12 5.75 4.00 8.26
N ILE A 13 6.02 3.17 7.25
CA ILE A 13 5.31 1.92 7.03
C ILE A 13 6.12 0.78 7.64
N ASP A 14 5.47 0.00 8.50
CA ASP A 14 6.07 -1.19 9.09
C ASP A 14 5.77 -2.45 8.27
N PRO A 15 6.58 -3.52 8.37
CA PRO A 15 6.29 -4.79 7.70
C PRO A 15 4.89 -5.35 8.02
N ALA A 16 4.37 -5.05 9.21
CA ALA A 16 3.04 -5.44 9.64
C ALA A 16 1.92 -4.76 8.82
N ASP A 17 2.16 -3.59 8.23
CA ASP A 17 1.19 -2.90 7.37
C ASP A 17 1.15 -3.53 5.96
N ILE A 18 2.24 -4.21 5.55
CA ILE A 18 2.34 -4.90 4.25
C ILE A 18 1.79 -6.34 4.33
N ALA A 19 1.99 -7.03 5.46
CA ALA A 19 1.62 -8.43 5.60
C ALA A 19 0.15 -8.75 5.21
N PRO A 20 -0.86 -7.90 5.48
CA PRO A 20 -2.24 -8.17 5.07
C PRO A 20 -2.44 -8.23 3.55
N VAL A 21 -1.79 -7.37 2.75
CA VAL A 21 -1.93 -7.44 1.28
C VAL A 21 -1.32 -8.72 0.74
N VAL A 22 -0.20 -9.16 1.33
CA VAL A 22 0.44 -10.44 0.96
C VAL A 22 -0.48 -11.62 1.29
N ALA A 23 -1.06 -11.63 2.49
CA ALA A 23 -2.01 -12.67 2.89
C ALA A 23 -3.26 -12.70 1.99
N PHE A 24 -3.80 -11.52 1.62
CA PHE A 24 -4.90 -11.41 0.67
C PHE A 24 -4.50 -11.98 -0.71
N LEU A 25 -3.35 -11.57 -1.26
CA LEU A 25 -2.89 -12.02 -2.57
C LEU A 25 -2.57 -13.53 -2.61
N ALA A 26 -2.19 -14.12 -1.48
CA ALA A 26 -1.97 -15.56 -1.35
C ALA A 26 -3.27 -16.37 -1.15
N SER A 27 -4.40 -15.71 -0.96
CA SER A 27 -5.69 -16.36 -0.70
C SER A 27 -6.49 -16.65 -1.97
N ASP A 28 -7.48 -17.54 -1.86
CA ASP A 28 -8.43 -17.84 -2.95
C ASP A 28 -9.25 -16.63 -3.40
N GLN A 29 -9.37 -15.59 -2.55
CA GLN A 29 -10.08 -14.36 -2.89
C GLN A 29 -9.36 -13.57 -4.01
N ALA A 30 -8.05 -13.75 -4.15
CA ALA A 30 -7.25 -13.12 -5.18
C ALA A 30 -7.07 -13.99 -6.45
N ARG A 31 -7.86 -15.07 -6.63
CA ARG A 31 -7.69 -16.04 -7.75
C ARG A 31 -7.67 -15.46 -9.17
N MET A 32 -8.20 -14.25 -9.37
CA MET A 32 -8.22 -13.56 -10.67
C MET A 32 -7.16 -12.46 -10.79
N VAL A 33 -6.34 -12.24 -9.76
CA VAL A 33 -5.34 -11.18 -9.69
C VAL A 33 -3.98 -11.72 -10.10
N SER A 34 -3.46 -11.25 -11.23
CA SER A 34 -2.11 -11.57 -11.72
C SER A 34 -1.55 -10.43 -12.54
N GLY A 35 -0.22 -10.28 -12.58
CA GLY A 35 0.48 -9.22 -13.32
C GLY A 35 0.24 -7.79 -12.80
N ALA A 36 -0.42 -7.64 -11.64
CA ALA A 36 -0.74 -6.35 -11.04
C ALA A 36 0.27 -5.97 -9.94
N SER A 37 0.47 -4.67 -9.74
CA SER A 37 1.20 -4.10 -8.61
C SER A 37 0.21 -3.39 -7.68
N PHE A 38 0.28 -3.66 -6.38
CA PHE A 38 -0.57 -3.02 -5.37
C PHE A 38 0.25 -2.06 -4.52
N ALA A 39 -0.16 -0.79 -4.49
CA ALA A 39 0.48 0.23 -3.68
C ALA A 39 -0.03 0.18 -2.24
N VAL A 40 0.86 -0.15 -1.29
CA VAL A 40 0.63 -0.03 0.16
C VAL A 40 1.54 1.07 0.67
N THR A 41 1.17 2.31 0.37
CA THR A 41 2.02 3.50 0.57
C THR A 41 1.41 4.51 1.54
N ALA A 42 0.38 4.09 2.28
CA ALA A 42 -0.42 4.97 3.13
C ALA A 42 -0.94 6.24 2.41
N GLY A 43 -1.17 6.11 1.09
CA GLY A 43 -1.66 7.15 0.20
C GLY A 43 -0.59 8.02 -0.46
N ASP A 44 0.70 7.83 -0.17
CA ASP A 44 1.78 8.68 -0.70
C ASP A 44 1.80 8.72 -2.25
N SER A 45 1.47 7.61 -2.88
CA SER A 45 1.38 7.52 -4.35
C SER A 45 0.35 8.47 -4.98
N ALA A 46 -0.62 8.97 -4.20
CA ALA A 46 -1.60 9.96 -4.67
C ALA A 46 -1.02 11.37 -4.87
N HIS A 47 0.21 11.63 -4.41
CA HIS A 47 0.92 12.88 -4.72
C HIS A 47 1.49 12.91 -6.15
N ILE A 48 1.58 11.77 -6.84
CA ILE A 48 2.09 11.74 -8.22
C ILE A 48 1.07 12.41 -9.13
N THR A 49 1.37 13.64 -9.55
CA THR A 49 0.61 14.38 -10.56
C THR A 49 1.33 14.24 -11.89
N ALA A 50 0.63 13.79 -12.93
CA ALA A 50 1.13 13.66 -14.30
C ALA A 50 1.17 15.00 -15.04
#